data_AF-A0A957YN91-F1
#
_entry.id   AF-A0A957YN91-F1
#
_cell.length_a   1.000
_cell.length_b   1.000
_cell.length_c   1.000
_cell.angle_alpha   90.00
_cell.angle_beta   90.00
_cell.angle_gamma   90.00
#
_symmetry.space_group_name_H-M   'P 1'
#
loop_
_entity.id
_entity.type
_entity.pdbx_description
1 polymer ?
#
loop_
_entity_poly.entity_id
_entity_poly.type
_entity_poly.pdbx_seq_one_letter_code
_entity_poly.pdbx_strand_id
1 'polypeptide(L)'
;ADVIVLNKTDLVDDATLAQVEGVVRALNPRAHLLHTRHGAVSPAEILNTGRFDFEQAGAIIGWLQLPRDVVESEADEYGVTSFVYRAERPFHPARLLDFIESDDGLDAVLRSKGFFWLATRPDDVGYWSQAGKQMVVEYAGSWSGDDEVEETAILAQLNGNGQPHAVLADAPTKEAPHQELVFIGVDLNVTHLRAVLDACLLTDDELISGEWGAYEDDFPEW
;
A
#
# COMPACT_ATOMS: atom_id res chain seq x y z
N ALA A 1 3.12 4.82 13.16
CA ALA A 1 3.44 4.44 14.56
C ALA A 1 4.53 5.36 15.08
N ASP A 2 4.39 5.95 16.26
CA ASP A 2 5.35 6.94 16.77
C ASP A 2 6.52 6.30 17.53
N VAL A 3 6.33 5.09 18.04
CA VAL A 3 7.36 4.28 18.71
C VAL A 3 7.30 2.88 18.13
N ILE A 4 8.46 2.33 17.73
CA ILE A 4 8.60 0.94 17.29
C ILE A 4 9.60 0.25 18.20
N VAL A 5 9.19 -0.88 18.77
CA VAL A 5 10.03 -1.68 19.65
C VAL A 5 10.57 -2.88 18.87
N LEU A 6 11.88 -2.87 18.61
CA LEU A 6 12.61 -4.02 18.07
C LEU A 6 13.06 -4.89 19.24
N ASN A 7 12.42 -6.04 19.40
CA ASN A 7 12.71 -6.98 20.46
C ASN A 7 13.59 -8.13 19.96
N LYS A 8 14.28 -8.80 20.91
CA LYS A 8 15.18 -9.94 20.68
C LYS A 8 16.44 -9.56 19.91
N THR A 9 16.94 -8.35 20.11
CA THR A 9 18.19 -7.89 19.47
C THR A 9 19.42 -8.69 19.95
N ASP A 10 19.28 -9.50 20.99
CA ASP A 10 20.26 -10.48 21.45
C ASP A 10 20.36 -11.75 20.60
N LEU A 11 19.38 -12.02 19.72
CA LEU A 11 19.34 -13.24 18.89
C LEU A 11 19.93 -13.06 17.49
N VAL A 12 20.37 -11.85 17.14
CA VAL A 12 20.89 -11.49 15.82
C VAL A 12 22.25 -10.80 15.97
N ASP A 13 23.06 -10.85 14.92
CA ASP A 13 24.30 -10.09 14.86
C ASP A 13 24.05 -8.62 14.50
N ASP A 14 25.08 -7.78 14.65
CA ASP A 14 24.98 -6.34 14.40
C ASP A 14 24.62 -6.03 12.94
N ALA A 15 25.04 -6.87 11.99
CA ALA A 15 24.73 -6.70 10.57
C ALA A 15 23.24 -6.95 10.29
N THR A 16 22.68 -8.02 10.82
CA THR A 16 21.26 -8.36 10.70
C THR A 16 20.40 -7.33 11.43
N LEU A 17 20.82 -6.88 12.62
CA LEU A 17 20.12 -5.84 13.35
C LEU A 17 20.07 -4.53 12.54
N ALA A 18 21.19 -4.09 11.97
CA ALA A 18 21.24 -2.90 11.12
C ALA A 18 20.33 -3.03 9.89
N GLN A 19 20.24 -4.22 9.28
CA GLN A 19 19.34 -4.48 8.16
C GLN A 19 17.87 -4.34 8.57
N VAL A 20 17.48 -4.93 9.70
CA VAL A 20 16.10 -4.84 10.23
C VAL A 20 15.76 -3.40 10.62
N GLU A 21 16.67 -2.67 11.27
CA GLU A 21 16.51 -1.26 11.57
C GLU A 21 16.30 -0.44 10.29
N GLY A 22 17.10 -0.70 9.27
CA GLY A 22 16.99 -0.08 7.96
C GLY A 22 15.61 -0.25 7.34
N VAL A 23 15.13 -1.49 7.29
CA VAL A 23 13.78 -1.82 6.81
C VAL A 23 12.72 -1.05 7.60
N VAL A 24 12.80 -1.05 8.93
CA VAL A 24 11.82 -0.34 9.77
C VAL A 24 11.89 1.17 9.57
N ARG A 25 13.08 1.73 9.39
CA ARG A 25 13.29 3.14 9.10
C ARG A 25 12.74 3.53 7.75
N ALA A 26 12.90 2.72 6.72
CA ALA A 26 12.31 3.01 5.42
C ALA A 26 10.78 2.94 5.45
N LEU A 27 10.23 1.95 6.17
CA LEU A 27 8.78 1.82 6.35
C LEU A 27 8.18 2.94 7.21
N ASN A 28 8.92 3.45 8.20
CA ASN A 28 8.47 4.50 9.09
C ASN A 28 9.66 5.34 9.60
N PRO A 29 10.13 6.33 8.83
CA PRO A 29 11.34 7.10 9.16
C PRO A 29 11.26 7.84 10.49
N ARG A 30 10.03 8.20 10.87
CA ARG A 30 9.72 9.05 12.02
C ARG A 30 9.62 8.30 13.33
N ALA A 31 9.44 6.98 13.29
CA ALA A 31 9.29 6.20 14.50
C ALA A 31 10.53 6.34 15.40
N HIS A 32 10.28 6.53 16.69
CA HIS A 32 11.31 6.35 17.69
C HIS A 32 11.56 4.84 17.85
N LEU A 33 12.76 4.39 17.46
CA LEU A 33 13.13 2.99 17.48
C LEU A 33 13.78 2.64 18.83
N LEU A 34 13.24 1.63 19.49
CA LEU A 34 13.73 1.14 20.79
C LEU A 34 14.20 -0.31 20.64
N HIS A 35 15.45 -0.58 21.04
CA HIS A 35 16.00 -1.93 21.04
C HIS A 35 15.80 -2.57 22.40
N THR A 36 15.25 -3.77 22.40
CA THR A 36 14.89 -4.47 23.64
C THR A 36 15.34 -5.91 23.59
N ARG A 37 15.66 -6.43 24.77
CA ARG A 37 15.97 -7.84 25.00
C ARG A 37 14.91 -8.38 25.96
N HIS A 38 14.34 -9.55 25.64
CA HIS A 38 13.26 -10.16 26.41
C HIS A 38 12.05 -9.24 26.66
N GLY A 39 11.78 -8.28 25.77
CA GLY A 39 10.67 -7.33 25.89
C GLY A 39 10.86 -6.28 26.98
N ALA A 40 12.08 -6.11 27.51
CA ALA A 40 12.37 -5.11 28.52
C ALA A 40 12.35 -3.70 27.89
N VAL A 41 11.26 -2.97 28.13
CA VAL A 41 11.08 -1.56 27.75
C VAL A 41 10.42 -0.81 28.89
N SER A 42 10.82 0.44 29.11
CA SER A 42 10.17 1.27 30.12
C SER A 42 8.75 1.64 29.65
N PRO A 43 7.69 1.43 30.44
CA PRO A 43 6.34 1.86 30.07
C PRO A 43 6.24 3.35 29.73
N ALA A 44 7.09 4.19 30.34
CA ALA A 44 7.13 5.62 30.03
C ALA A 44 7.67 5.94 28.62
N GLU A 45 8.39 5.01 27.98
CA GLU A 45 8.90 5.17 26.62
C GLU A 45 7.86 4.77 25.56
N ILE A 46 6.80 4.06 25.94
CA ILE A 46 5.75 3.57 25.03
C ILE A 46 4.36 4.12 25.34
N LEU A 47 4.09 4.54 26.58
CA LEU A 47 2.80 5.09 27.01
C LEU A 47 2.91 6.60 27.20
N ASN A 48 1.88 7.34 26.76
CA ASN A 48 1.75 8.79 26.96
C ASN A 48 3.00 9.60 26.55
N THR A 49 3.69 9.16 25.50
CA THR A 49 4.98 9.73 25.07
C THR A 49 4.87 11.15 24.52
N GLY A 50 3.65 11.62 24.23
CA GLY A 50 3.40 12.91 23.59
C GLY A 50 3.98 13.01 22.18
N ARG A 51 4.42 11.89 21.59
CA ARG A 51 5.03 11.85 20.25
C ARG A 51 4.01 11.85 19.12
N PHE A 52 2.75 11.60 19.45
CA PHE A 52 1.65 11.65 18.50
C PHE A 52 1.38 13.12 18.12
N ASP A 53 1.55 13.42 16.84
CA ASP A 53 1.25 14.72 16.26
C ASP A 53 0.23 14.50 15.15
N PHE A 54 -0.94 15.11 15.27
CA PHE A 54 -2.04 14.95 14.33
C PHE A 54 -1.64 15.37 12.90
N GLU A 55 -1.08 16.56 12.70
CA GLU A 55 -0.67 17.03 11.37
C GLU A 55 0.35 16.08 10.73
N GLN A 56 1.25 15.54 11.54
CA GLN A 56 2.30 14.64 11.07
C GLN A 56 1.86 13.16 10.99
N ALA A 57 0.77 12.78 11.66
CA ALA A 57 0.21 11.44 11.67
C ALA A 57 -0.54 11.10 10.38
N GLY A 58 -1.15 12.07 9.69
CA GLY A 58 -1.65 11.77 8.34
C GLY A 58 -0.57 11.90 7.26
N ALA A 59 0.56 12.55 7.56
CA ALA A 59 1.78 12.50 6.75
C ALA A 59 2.57 11.18 6.92
N ILE A 60 2.01 10.13 7.54
CA ILE A 60 2.64 8.81 7.82
C ILE A 60 3.06 8.04 6.56
N ILE A 61 2.92 8.65 5.40
CA ILE A 61 3.04 7.97 4.15
C ILE A 61 4.10 8.72 3.33
N GLY A 62 5.37 8.35 3.51
CA GLY A 62 6.49 8.95 2.77
C GLY A 62 6.33 8.90 1.25
N TRP A 63 5.56 7.95 0.71
CA TRP A 63 5.23 7.88 -0.71
C TRP A 63 4.16 8.88 -1.16
N LEU A 64 3.32 9.36 -0.24
CA LEU A 64 2.31 10.39 -0.48
C LEU A 64 2.95 11.78 -0.69
N GLN A 65 4.26 11.88 -0.41
CA GLN A 65 5.13 13.04 -0.65
C GLN A 65 6.04 12.84 -1.86
N LEU A 66 6.05 11.66 -2.51
CA LEU A 66 6.81 11.48 -3.73
C LEU A 66 6.16 12.31 -4.85
N PRO A 67 6.94 13.08 -5.64
CA PRO A 67 6.41 13.74 -6.81
C PRO A 67 5.72 12.70 -7.69
N ARG A 68 4.57 13.05 -8.29
CA ARG A 68 3.78 12.10 -9.10
C ARG A 68 4.58 11.48 -10.25
N ASP A 69 5.58 12.19 -10.76
CA ASP A 69 6.48 11.73 -11.83
C ASP A 69 7.52 10.71 -11.35
N VAL A 70 7.70 10.58 -10.03
CA VAL A 70 8.60 9.62 -9.41
C VAL A 70 7.84 8.32 -9.20
N VAL A 71 8.00 7.44 -10.17
CA VAL A 71 7.39 6.12 -10.22
C VAL A 71 8.16 5.13 -9.34
N GLU A 72 9.45 5.39 -9.12
CA GLU A 72 10.39 4.55 -8.38
C GLU A 72 11.32 5.44 -7.57
N SER A 73 11.54 5.10 -6.29
CA SER A 73 12.59 5.76 -5.51
C SER A 73 13.95 5.10 -5.76
N GLU A 74 15.03 5.87 -5.61
CA GLU A 74 16.34 5.24 -5.41
C GLU A 74 16.29 4.37 -4.15
N ALA A 75 17.04 3.28 -4.17
CA ALA A 75 17.24 2.49 -2.97
C ALA A 75 17.97 3.36 -1.92
N ASP A 76 17.45 3.39 -0.71
CA ASP A 76 18.11 4.07 0.39
C ASP A 76 19.37 3.31 0.86
N GLU A 77 20.02 3.80 1.92
CA GLU A 77 21.21 3.18 2.52
C GLU A 77 20.99 1.70 2.90
N TYR A 78 19.74 1.27 3.04
CA TYR A 78 19.34 -0.06 3.49
C TYR A 78 18.75 -0.93 2.38
N GLY A 79 18.83 -0.48 1.12
CA GLY A 79 18.33 -1.24 -0.03
C GLY A 79 16.81 -1.22 -0.17
N VAL A 80 16.11 -0.33 0.55
CA VAL A 80 14.66 -0.25 0.48
C VAL A 80 14.26 0.65 -0.67
N THR A 81 13.39 0.12 -1.53
CA THR A 81 12.84 0.80 -2.69
C THR A 81 11.34 0.92 -2.55
N SER A 82 10.80 2.04 -3.00
CA SER A 82 9.37 2.25 -3.18
C SER A 82 9.04 2.35 -4.66
N PHE A 83 7.92 1.76 -5.04
CA PHE A 83 7.43 1.67 -6.41
C PHE A 83 5.94 2.00 -6.44
N VAL A 84 5.53 2.91 -7.32
CA VAL A 84 4.14 3.27 -7.57
C VAL A 84 3.70 2.70 -8.92
N TYR A 85 2.77 1.77 -8.90
CA TYR A 85 2.09 1.25 -10.08
C TYR A 85 0.83 2.07 -10.35
N ARG A 86 0.68 2.49 -11.61
CA ARG A 86 -0.53 3.17 -12.11
C ARG A 86 -0.93 2.57 -13.43
N ALA A 87 -2.23 2.34 -13.60
CA ALA A 87 -2.82 1.97 -14.87
C ALA A 87 -4.24 2.55 -14.97
N GLU A 88 -4.66 2.85 -16.19
CA GLU A 88 -5.99 3.41 -16.51
C GLU A 88 -6.92 2.33 -17.08
N ARG A 89 -6.59 1.05 -16.84
CA ARG A 89 -7.34 -0.12 -17.32
C ARG A 89 -7.77 -0.96 -16.14
N PRO A 90 -9.01 -1.48 -16.12
CA PRO A 90 -9.43 -2.35 -15.04
C PRO A 90 -8.62 -3.64 -15.05
N PHE A 91 -8.45 -4.23 -13.87
CA PHE A 91 -7.94 -5.58 -13.75
C PHE A 91 -9.01 -6.60 -14.17
N HIS A 92 -8.56 -7.68 -14.81
CA HIS A 92 -9.33 -8.90 -14.92
C HIS A 92 -9.37 -9.57 -13.54
N PRO A 93 -10.56 -9.84 -12.96
CA PRO A 93 -10.67 -10.37 -11.59
C PRO A 93 -9.89 -11.67 -11.38
N ALA A 94 -10.14 -12.71 -12.19
CA ALA A 94 -9.41 -13.98 -12.06
C ALA A 94 -7.88 -13.83 -12.16
N ARG A 95 -7.35 -13.03 -13.11
CA ARG A 95 -5.89 -12.84 -13.24
C ARG A 95 -5.28 -12.13 -12.05
N LEU A 96 -5.98 -11.12 -11.51
CA LEU A 96 -5.50 -10.41 -10.32
C LEU A 96 -5.49 -11.34 -9.10
N LEU A 97 -6.52 -12.18 -8.95
CA LEU A 97 -6.58 -13.16 -7.86
C LEU A 97 -5.46 -14.19 -7.99
N ASP A 98 -5.26 -14.76 -9.19
CA ASP A 98 -4.16 -15.69 -9.48
C ASP A 98 -2.80 -15.08 -9.14
N PHE A 99 -2.59 -13.80 -9.49
CA PHE A 99 -1.38 -13.06 -9.11
C PHE A 99 -1.20 -13.00 -7.60
N ILE A 100 -2.23 -12.58 -6.86
CA ILE A 100 -2.20 -12.46 -5.39
C ILE A 100 -1.90 -13.82 -4.75
N GLU A 101 -2.51 -14.90 -5.24
CA GLU A 101 -2.33 -16.25 -4.70
C GLU A 101 -0.96 -16.86 -5.06
N SER A 102 -0.42 -16.54 -6.24
CA SER A 102 0.88 -17.04 -6.68
C SER A 102 2.07 -16.45 -5.93
N ASP A 103 1.89 -15.27 -5.33
CA ASP A 103 2.94 -14.45 -4.68
C ASP A 103 4.08 -14.04 -5.65
N ASP A 104 3.90 -14.21 -6.98
CA ASP A 104 4.93 -13.93 -7.98
C ASP A 104 5.26 -12.44 -8.04
N GLY A 105 6.48 -12.07 -7.65
CA GLY A 105 6.92 -10.67 -7.56
C GLY A 105 6.56 -9.97 -6.24
N LEU A 106 5.81 -10.62 -5.35
CA LEU A 106 5.47 -10.09 -4.02
C LEU A 106 6.44 -10.56 -2.91
N ASP A 107 7.30 -11.55 -3.16
CA ASP A 107 8.27 -12.06 -2.18
C ASP A 107 9.20 -10.99 -1.56
N ALA A 108 9.60 -10.00 -2.36
CA ALA A 108 10.46 -8.90 -1.94
C ALA A 108 9.66 -7.71 -1.36
N VAL A 109 8.33 -7.75 -1.45
CA VAL A 109 7.44 -6.71 -0.96
C VAL A 109 7.24 -6.88 0.55
N LEU A 110 7.61 -5.84 1.28
CA LEU A 110 7.39 -5.76 2.72
C LEU A 110 5.99 -5.24 3.03
N ARG A 111 5.51 -4.29 2.23
CA ARG A 111 4.21 -3.68 2.36
C ARG A 111 3.71 -3.20 1.00
N SER A 112 2.43 -3.36 0.74
CA SER A 112 1.77 -2.67 -0.35
C SER A 112 0.41 -2.13 0.09
N LYS A 113 -0.07 -1.07 -0.57
CA LYS A 113 -1.43 -0.54 -0.37
C LYS A 113 -1.82 0.36 -1.53
N GLY A 114 -3.12 0.60 -1.68
CA GLY A 114 -3.63 1.44 -2.75
C GLY A 114 -5.01 1.01 -3.23
N PHE A 115 -5.48 1.72 -4.23
CA PHE A 115 -6.81 1.52 -4.82
C PHE A 115 -6.68 0.79 -6.14
N PHE A 116 -7.62 -0.10 -6.40
CA PHE A 116 -7.70 -0.83 -7.63
C PHE A 116 -9.14 -0.93 -8.14
N TRP A 117 -9.24 -1.30 -9.41
CA TRP A 117 -10.48 -1.34 -10.15
C TRP A 117 -10.64 -2.70 -10.82
N LEU A 118 -11.78 -3.36 -10.61
CA LEU A 118 -12.13 -4.63 -11.25
C LEU A 118 -13.10 -4.41 -12.41
N ALA A 119 -12.88 -5.14 -13.51
CA ALA A 119 -13.73 -5.04 -14.69
C ALA A 119 -15.20 -5.43 -14.40
N THR A 120 -15.42 -6.43 -13.55
CA THR A 120 -16.75 -6.90 -13.13
C THR A 120 -17.46 -5.94 -12.19
N ARG A 121 -16.72 -5.02 -11.55
CA ARG A 121 -17.22 -4.04 -10.58
C ARG A 121 -16.87 -2.62 -11.07
N PRO A 122 -17.54 -2.14 -12.13
CA PRO A 122 -17.14 -0.92 -12.84
C PRO A 122 -17.44 0.37 -12.07
N ASP A 123 -18.38 0.36 -11.13
CA ASP A 123 -18.77 1.53 -10.33
C ASP A 123 -18.02 1.63 -8.99
N ASP A 124 -17.05 0.75 -8.78
CA ASP A 124 -16.70 0.21 -7.50
C ASP A 124 -15.18 0.29 -7.27
N VAL A 125 -14.77 0.80 -6.10
CA VAL A 125 -13.36 0.98 -5.70
C VAL A 125 -12.95 -0.13 -4.75
N GLY A 126 -11.99 -0.94 -5.19
CA GLY A 126 -11.30 -1.88 -4.31
C GLY A 126 -10.14 -1.20 -3.60
N TYR A 127 -9.93 -1.51 -2.32
CA TYR A 127 -8.71 -1.17 -1.60
C TYR A 127 -7.96 -2.43 -1.23
N TRP A 128 -6.67 -2.45 -1.54
CA TRP A 128 -5.79 -3.53 -1.11
C TRP A 128 -4.86 -3.04 0.02
N SER A 129 -4.49 -3.94 0.91
CA SER A 129 -3.49 -3.66 1.93
C SER A 129 -2.74 -4.94 2.28
N GLN A 130 -1.44 -4.91 2.04
CA GLN A 130 -0.54 -6.02 2.31
C GLN A 130 0.52 -5.63 3.34
N ALA A 131 0.80 -6.52 4.28
CA ALA A 131 1.98 -6.48 5.14
C ALA A 131 2.61 -7.86 5.21
N GLY A 132 3.84 -7.98 4.68
CA GLY A 132 4.47 -9.27 4.41
C GLY A 132 3.56 -10.16 3.55
N LYS A 133 3.29 -11.38 4.00
CA LYS A 133 2.43 -12.34 3.28
C LYS A 133 0.93 -12.20 3.56
N GLN A 134 0.55 -11.29 4.45
CA GLN A 134 -0.86 -11.06 4.74
C GLN A 134 -1.38 -9.97 3.82
N MET A 135 -2.40 -10.29 3.04
CA MET A 135 -3.12 -9.34 2.19
C MET A 135 -4.59 -9.30 2.59
N VAL A 136 -5.15 -8.09 2.58
CA VAL A 136 -6.56 -7.81 2.78
C VAL A 136 -7.03 -6.98 1.59
N VAL A 137 -8.23 -7.31 1.10
CA VAL A 137 -8.91 -6.59 0.03
C VAL A 137 -10.32 -6.24 0.53
N GLU A 138 -10.69 -4.98 0.41
CA GLU A 138 -11.93 -4.42 0.97
C GLU A 138 -12.59 -3.46 -0.04
N TYR A 139 -13.89 -3.22 0.14
CA TYR A 139 -14.57 -2.10 -0.51
C TYR A 139 -14.07 -0.77 0.05
N ALA A 140 -13.86 0.20 -0.84
CA ALA A 140 -13.40 1.53 -0.46
C ALA A 140 -14.25 2.67 -1.04
N GLY A 141 -15.43 2.38 -1.58
CA GLY A 141 -16.37 3.38 -2.10
C GLY A 141 -16.68 3.22 -3.58
N SER A 142 -17.52 4.11 -4.10
CA SER A 142 -17.90 4.12 -5.51
C SER A 142 -17.18 5.23 -6.28
N TRP A 143 -16.83 4.96 -7.54
CA TRP A 143 -16.32 5.98 -8.48
C TRP A 143 -17.33 7.09 -8.77
N SER A 144 -18.63 6.82 -8.56
CA SER A 144 -19.73 7.71 -8.92
C SER A 144 -19.98 8.85 -7.92
N GLY A 145 -19.39 8.79 -6.72
CA GLY A 145 -19.46 9.85 -5.71
C GLY A 145 -20.84 10.11 -5.09
N ASP A 146 -21.86 9.30 -5.39
CA ASP A 146 -23.21 9.41 -4.80
C ASP A 146 -23.30 8.74 -3.42
N ASP A 147 -22.54 7.66 -3.21
CA ASP A 147 -22.22 7.21 -1.86
C ASP A 147 -21.19 8.20 -1.31
N GLU A 148 -21.47 8.81 -0.16
CA GLU A 148 -20.43 9.33 0.72
C GLU A 148 -19.42 8.20 0.85
N VAL A 149 -18.33 8.24 0.06
CA VAL A 149 -17.29 7.21 0.09
C VAL A 149 -16.98 7.02 1.56
N GLU A 150 -17.36 5.86 2.12
CA GLU A 150 -17.70 5.76 3.54
C GLU A 150 -16.65 6.51 4.32
N GLU A 151 -17.03 7.72 4.78
CA GLU A 151 -16.07 8.81 5.02
C GLU A 151 -14.98 8.27 5.94
N THR A 152 -15.32 7.39 6.88
CA THR A 152 -14.44 6.59 7.72
C THR A 152 -13.20 5.94 7.08
N ALA A 153 -13.25 5.35 5.88
CA ALA A 153 -12.11 4.63 5.28
C ALA A 153 -11.11 5.56 4.58
N ILE A 154 -11.63 6.60 3.89
CA ILE A 154 -10.83 7.67 3.30
C ILE A 154 -10.39 8.68 4.37
N LEU A 155 -11.23 8.96 5.38
CA LEU A 155 -10.95 9.88 6.48
C LEU A 155 -9.87 9.33 7.44
N ALA A 156 -9.74 8.00 7.55
CA ALA A 156 -8.62 7.37 8.25
C ALA A 156 -7.24 7.70 7.62
N GLN A 157 -7.22 8.30 6.42
CA GLN A 157 -6.03 8.73 5.70
C GLN A 157 -5.91 10.26 5.57
N LEU A 158 -6.74 11.05 6.26
CA LEU A 158 -6.55 12.50 6.33
C LEU A 158 -5.24 12.83 7.05
N ASN A 159 -4.58 13.89 6.56
CA ASN A 159 -3.68 14.68 7.40
C ASN A 159 -4.42 15.09 8.67
N GLY A 160 -3.82 15.05 9.85
CA GLY A 160 -4.56 15.28 11.11
C GLY A 160 -5.04 16.72 11.33
N ASN A 161 -5.04 17.52 10.28
CA ASN A 161 -5.80 18.76 10.11
C ASN A 161 -7.16 18.55 9.39
N GLY A 162 -7.60 17.31 9.17
CA GLY A 162 -8.91 17.00 8.60
C GLY A 162 -9.02 17.25 7.09
N GLN A 163 -7.89 17.43 6.40
CA GLN A 163 -7.86 17.61 4.95
C GLN A 163 -7.51 16.29 4.25
N PRO A 164 -8.14 16.00 3.09
CA PRO A 164 -7.71 14.91 2.23
C PRO A 164 -6.21 15.03 2.01
N HIS A 165 -5.46 13.94 2.18
CA HIS A 165 -4.09 13.98 1.72
C HIS A 165 -4.08 14.31 0.22
N ALA A 166 -3.09 15.04 -0.29
CA ALA A 166 -3.04 15.49 -1.68
C ALA A 166 -3.28 14.39 -2.75
N VAL A 167 -3.11 13.12 -2.41
CA VAL A 167 -3.40 11.96 -3.26
C VAL A 167 -4.90 11.66 -3.37
N LEU A 168 -5.68 11.99 -2.36
CA LEU A 168 -7.16 11.91 -2.38
C LEU A 168 -7.80 13.11 -3.09
N ALA A 169 -7.07 14.22 -3.26
CA ALA A 169 -7.57 15.39 -4.00
C ALA A 169 -7.73 15.10 -5.51
N ASP A 170 -6.97 14.12 -6.02
CA ASP A 170 -7.07 13.58 -7.39
C ASP A 170 -7.49 12.09 -7.35
N ALA A 171 -8.29 11.68 -6.34
CA ALA A 171 -8.81 10.32 -6.29
C ALA A 171 -9.51 9.98 -7.63
N PRO A 172 -9.35 8.75 -8.15
CA PRO A 172 -9.93 8.41 -9.44
C PRO A 172 -11.45 8.64 -9.38
N THR A 173 -11.99 9.16 -10.47
CA THR A 173 -13.42 9.44 -10.60
C THR A 173 -14.00 8.48 -11.63
N LYS A 174 -15.32 8.36 -11.69
CA LYS A 174 -15.99 7.57 -12.74
C LYS A 174 -15.61 8.00 -14.17
N GLU A 175 -15.20 9.26 -14.36
CA GLU A 175 -14.79 9.79 -15.65
C GLU A 175 -13.34 9.41 -16.01
N ALA A 176 -12.52 9.06 -15.01
CA ALA A 176 -11.13 8.64 -15.18
C ALA A 176 -10.73 7.59 -14.11
N PRO A 177 -11.37 6.41 -14.10
CA PRO A 177 -11.05 5.35 -13.15
C PRO A 177 -9.64 4.83 -13.45
N HIS A 178 -8.83 4.71 -12.41
CA HIS A 178 -7.47 4.20 -12.50
C HIS A 178 -7.08 3.55 -11.18
N GLN A 179 -6.15 2.59 -11.24
CA GLN A 179 -5.52 2.04 -10.05
C GLN A 179 -4.25 2.82 -9.71
N GLU A 180 -4.01 2.98 -8.41
CA GLU A 180 -2.75 3.49 -7.87
C GLU A 180 -2.36 2.60 -6.70
N LEU A 181 -1.28 1.84 -6.87
CA LEU A 181 -0.80 0.87 -5.91
C LEU A 181 0.65 1.18 -5.57
N VAL A 182 0.97 1.24 -4.29
CA VAL A 182 2.34 1.47 -3.82
C VAL A 182 2.88 0.22 -3.19
N PHE A 183 4.11 -0.14 -3.58
CA PHE A 183 4.88 -1.24 -3.05
C PHE A 183 6.14 -0.69 -2.38
N ILE A 184 6.48 -1.27 -1.24
CA ILE A 184 7.71 -1.00 -0.53
C ILE A 184 8.37 -2.33 -0.25
N GLY A 185 9.64 -2.47 -0.61
CA GLY A 185 10.36 -3.72 -0.48
C GLY A 185 11.88 -3.54 -0.54
N VAL A 186 12.59 -4.61 -0.22
CA VAL A 186 14.05 -4.68 -0.31
C VAL A 186 14.40 -5.43 -1.58
N ASP A 187 15.32 -4.90 -2.39
CA ASP A 187 15.74 -5.51 -3.64
C ASP A 187 14.57 -5.82 -4.60
N LEU A 188 13.58 -4.92 -4.67
CA LEU A 188 12.42 -5.08 -5.55
C LEU A 188 12.84 -5.20 -7.02
N ASN A 189 12.41 -6.28 -7.68
CA ASN A 189 12.44 -6.35 -9.13
C ASN A 189 11.23 -5.63 -9.72
N VAL A 190 11.32 -4.29 -9.79
CA VAL A 190 10.21 -3.43 -10.23
C VAL A 190 9.75 -3.75 -11.65
N THR A 191 10.69 -4.08 -12.55
CA THR A 191 10.35 -4.44 -13.93
C THR A 191 9.49 -5.70 -13.99
N HIS A 192 9.84 -6.73 -13.22
CA HIS A 192 9.04 -7.95 -13.12
C HIS A 192 7.67 -7.69 -12.49
N LEU A 193 7.64 -7.04 -11.33
CA LEU A 193 6.39 -6.75 -10.62
C LEU A 193 5.42 -5.94 -11.48
N ARG A 194 5.90 -4.92 -12.19
CA ARG A 194 5.10 -4.17 -13.17
C ARG A 194 4.56 -5.09 -14.26
N ALA A 195 5.41 -5.93 -14.86
CA ALA A 195 4.99 -6.80 -15.97
C ALA A 195 3.90 -7.80 -15.55
N VAL A 196 3.99 -8.35 -14.34
CA VAL A 196 2.97 -9.27 -13.81
C VAL A 196 1.65 -8.52 -13.52
N LEU A 197 1.72 -7.31 -12.96
CA LEU A 197 0.52 -6.46 -12.78
C LEU A 197 -0.11 -6.06 -14.13
N ASP A 198 0.72 -5.68 -15.11
CA ASP A 198 0.25 -5.32 -16.45
C ASP A 198 -0.46 -6.51 -17.12
N ALA A 199 0.02 -7.75 -16.90
CA ALA A 199 -0.61 -8.97 -17.40
C ALA A 199 -1.99 -9.23 -16.79
N CYS A 200 -2.27 -8.66 -15.61
CA CYS A 200 -3.58 -8.74 -14.97
C CYS A 200 -4.60 -7.76 -15.56
N LEU A 201 -4.18 -6.75 -16.34
CA LEU A 201 -5.09 -5.78 -16.95
C LEU A 201 -5.91 -6.40 -18.09
N LEU A 202 -7.07 -5.82 -18.37
CA LEU A 202 -7.80 -6.13 -19.60
C LEU A 202 -6.98 -5.79 -20.84
N THR A 203 -7.00 -6.71 -21.81
CA THR A 203 -6.47 -6.48 -23.16
C THR A 203 -7.36 -5.51 -23.95
N ASP A 204 -6.85 -5.02 -25.09
CA ASP A 204 -7.63 -4.15 -25.98
C ASP A 204 -8.94 -4.81 -26.44
N ASP A 205 -8.89 -6.08 -26.82
CA ASP A 205 -10.06 -6.82 -27.29
C ASP A 205 -11.10 -6.99 -26.18
N GLU A 206 -10.67 -7.24 -24.94
CA GLU A 206 -11.54 -7.37 -23.77
C GLU A 206 -12.20 -6.03 -23.39
N LEU A 207 -11.43 -4.94 -23.42
CA LEU A 207 -11.96 -3.59 -23.22
C LEU A 207 -13.02 -3.24 -24.27
N ILE A 208 -12.77 -3.56 -25.54
CA ILE A 208 -13.69 -3.27 -26.65
C ILE A 208 -14.95 -4.13 -26.55
N SER A 209 -14.83 -5.38 -26.08
CA SER A 209 -15.99 -6.27 -25.95
C SER A 209 -17.06 -5.71 -25.01
N GLY A 210 -16.64 -5.11 -23.89
CA GLY A 210 -17.53 -4.62 -22.83
C GLY A 210 -18.29 -5.72 -22.08
N GLU A 211 -18.02 -7.01 -22.34
CA GLU A 211 -18.72 -8.15 -21.72
C GLU A 211 -18.15 -8.52 -20.35
N TRP A 212 -17.76 -7.52 -19.56
CA TRP A 212 -16.98 -7.72 -18.33
C TRP A 212 -17.73 -8.48 -17.24
N GLY A 213 -19.06 -8.33 -17.18
CA GLY A 213 -19.91 -9.00 -16.18
C GLY A 213 -19.96 -10.52 -16.32
N ALA A 214 -19.36 -11.10 -17.36
CA ALA A 214 -19.27 -12.55 -17.54
C ALA A 214 -17.96 -13.16 -17.00
N TYR A 215 -17.00 -12.33 -16.55
CA TYR A 215 -15.76 -12.84 -15.98
C TYR A 215 -16.00 -13.49 -14.61
N GLU A 216 -15.22 -14.54 -14.32
CA GLU A 216 -15.17 -15.17 -13.01
C GLU A 216 -14.56 -14.21 -11.98
N ASP A 217 -15.30 -13.96 -10.91
CA ASP A 217 -14.96 -13.00 -9.86
C ASP A 217 -15.16 -13.63 -8.48
N ASP A 218 -14.09 -14.25 -7.99
CA ASP A 218 -14.04 -14.90 -6.68
C ASP A 218 -13.51 -13.98 -5.56
N PHE A 219 -13.40 -12.66 -5.82
CA PHE A 219 -13.12 -11.71 -4.74
C PHE A 219 -14.30 -11.70 -3.76
N PRO A 220 -14.06 -11.45 -2.45
CA PRO A 220 -15.13 -11.33 -1.47
C PRO A 220 -16.26 -10.42 -1.95
N GLU A 221 -17.51 -10.84 -1.73
CA GLU A 221 -18.64 -9.92 -1.87
C GLU A 221 -18.46 -8.80 -0.85
N TRP A 222 -18.67 -7.58 -1.32
CA TRP A 222 -18.62 -6.39 -0.50
C TRP A 222 -19.80 -5.48 -0.83
#